data_AF-A0A9D4XEI8-F1
#
_entry.id   AF-A0A9D4XEI8-F1
#
_cell.length_a   1.000
_cell.length_b   1.000
_cell.length_c   1.000
_cell.angle_alpha   90.00
_cell.angle_beta   90.00
_cell.angle_gamma   90.00
#
_symmetry.space_group_name_H-M   'P 1'
#
loop_
_entity.id
_entity.type
_entity.pdbx_description
1 polymer ?
#
loop_
_entity_poly.entity_id
_entity_poly.type
_entity_poly.pdbx_seq_one_letter_code
_entity_poly.pdbx_strand_id
1 'polypeptide(L)'
;MQPLAIPEWKWDSISMDFVSGLPRTSKNFEAIWVIVDRLTKSAHFIPIRMDYPLERLAELYIEKIVSLHGIPSSIVSDRDPRFTSKFWED
;
A
#
# COMPACT_ATOMS: atom_id res chain seq x y z
N MET A 1 -6.98 -12.51 18.82
CA MET A 1 -5.98 -11.68 18.12
C MET A 1 -5.57 -10.55 19.05
N GLN A 2 -4.27 -10.26 19.16
CA GLN A 2 -3.77 -9.17 19.98
C GLN A 2 -3.75 -7.86 19.16
N PRO A 3 -4.19 -6.72 19.71
CA PRO A 3 -4.11 -5.44 19.03
C PRO A 3 -2.66 -5.07 18.70
N LEU A 4 -2.45 -4.46 17.53
CA LEU A 4 -1.15 -3.91 17.16
C LEU A 4 -0.82 -2.69 18.02
N ALA A 5 0.45 -2.54 18.38
CA ALA A 5 0.93 -1.35 19.09
C ALA A 5 0.60 -0.07 18.31
N ILE A 6 0.30 1.00 19.05
CA ILE A 6 0.06 2.32 18.48
C ILE A 6 1.42 2.90 18.09
N PRO A 7 1.61 3.37 16.84
CA PRO A 7 2.87 3.99 16.43
C PRO A 7 3.10 5.32 17.14
N GLU A 8 4.36 5.65 17.44
CA GLU A 8 4.71 6.90 18.11
C GLU A 8 4.84 8.08 17.12
N TRP A 9 5.12 7.79 15.85
CA TRP A 9 5.34 8.79 14.81
C TRP A 9 4.48 8.57 13.57
N LYS A 10 4.13 9.67 12.89
CA LYS A 10 3.37 9.63 11.63
C LYS A 10 4.16 8.88 10.57
N TRP A 11 3.49 8.07 9.77
CA TRP A 11 4.07 7.30 8.66
C TRP A 11 5.12 6.26 9.07
N ASP A 12 5.34 6.05 10.36
CA ASP A 12 6.25 5.02 10.87
C ASP A 12 5.63 3.62 10.72
N SER A 13 4.31 3.52 10.84
CA SER A 13 3.57 2.28 10.62
C SER A 13 2.39 2.52 9.70
N ILE A 14 2.32 1.77 8.61
CA ILE A 14 1.27 1.90 7.61
C ILE A 14 0.48 0.61 7.46
N SER A 15 -0.75 0.73 6.98
CA SER A 15 -1.51 -0.40 6.46
C SER A 15 -1.74 -0.27 4.95
N MET A 16 -1.66 -1.38 4.23
CA MET A 16 -1.88 -1.45 2.79
C MET A 16 -3.02 -2.40 2.45
N ASP A 17 -3.81 -2.04 1.45
CA ASP A 17 -4.91 -2.86 0.93
C ASP A 17 -5.19 -2.56 -0.55
N PHE A 18 -5.81 -3.49 -1.26
CA PHE A 18 -6.26 -3.30 -2.64
C PHE A 18 -7.79 -3.40 -2.75
N VAL A 19 -8.43 -2.30 -3.14
CA VAL A 19 -9.84 -2.31 -3.53
C VAL A 19 -9.91 -2.63 -5.02
N SER A 20 -10.36 -3.84 -5.36
CA SER A 20 -10.47 -4.34 -6.74
C SER A 20 -11.92 -4.52 -7.19
N GLY A 21 -12.14 -4.89 -8.46
CA GLY A 21 -13.49 -5.08 -9.02
C GLY A 21 -14.22 -3.77 -9.35
N LEU A 22 -13.47 -2.67 -9.49
CA LEU A 22 -14.03 -1.37 -9.87
C LEU A 22 -14.26 -1.29 -11.38
N PRO A 23 -15.22 -0.46 -11.84
CA PRO A 23 -15.38 -0.19 -13.27
C PRO A 23 -14.07 0.32 -13.88
N ARG A 24 -13.69 -0.26 -15.01
CA ARG A 24 -12.46 0.11 -15.71
C ARG A 24 -12.57 1.55 -16.25
N THR A 25 -11.58 2.37 -15.91
CA THR A 25 -11.48 3.75 -16.42
C THR A 25 -10.98 3.78 -17.87
N SER A 26 -11.07 4.94 -18.55
CA SER A 26 -10.49 5.13 -19.89
C SER A 26 -8.97 4.94 -19.95
N LYS A 27 -8.28 5.04 -18.80
CA LYS A 27 -6.85 4.78 -18.65
C LYS A 27 -6.56 3.33 -18.21
N ASN A 28 -7.55 2.45 -18.27
CA ASN A 28 -7.49 1.03 -17.91
C ASN A 28 -7.25 0.69 -16.43
N PHE A 29 -7.34 1.66 -15.51
CA PHE A 29 -7.33 1.34 -14.07
C PHE A 29 -8.64 0.67 -13.64
N GLU A 30 -8.53 -0.35 -12.79
CA GLU A 30 -9.65 -1.19 -12.32
C GLU A 30 -9.55 -1.56 -10.82
N ALA A 31 -8.56 -1.00 -10.13
CA ALA A 31 -8.39 -1.14 -8.70
C ALA A 31 -7.73 0.11 -8.08
N ILE A 32 -7.83 0.24 -6.76
CA ILE A 32 -7.19 1.28 -5.96
C ILE A 32 -6.28 0.60 -4.94
N TRP A 33 -5.01 0.99 -4.91
CA TRP A 33 -4.10 0.66 -3.82
C TRP A 33 -4.24 1.72 -2.73
N VAL A 34 -4.70 1.27 -1.57
CA VAL A 34 -4.97 2.09 -0.40
C VAL A 34 -3.81 1.95 0.56
N ILE A 35 -3.21 3.07 0.95
CA ILE A 35 -2.08 3.11 1.90
C ILE A 35 -2.41 4.12 2.99
N VAL A 36 -2.49 3.66 4.24
CA VAL A 36 -2.99 4.45 5.38
C VAL A 36 -1.95 4.50 6.47
N ASP A 37 -1.63 5.70 6.94
CA ASP A 37 -0.86 5.89 8.17
C ASP A 37 -1.69 5.45 9.38
N ARG A 38 -1.18 4.49 10.16
CA ARG A 38 -1.94 3.90 11.25
C ARG A 38 -2.19 4.88 12.39
N LEU A 39 -1.32 5.87 12.58
CA LEU A 39 -1.44 6.88 13.63
C LEU A 39 -2.43 7.99 13.25
N THR A 40 -2.17 8.74 12.18
CA THR A 40 -2.98 9.91 11.81
C THR A 40 -4.24 9.58 11.01
N LYS A 41 -4.34 8.34 10.48
CA LYS A 41 -5.40 7.91 9.54
C LYS A 41 -5.40 8.65 8.20
N SER A 42 -4.33 9.39 7.90
CA SER A 42 -4.10 9.95 6.57
C SER A 42 -3.91 8.84 5.55
N ALA A 43 -4.47 8.98 4.36
CA ALA A 43 -4.50 7.92 3.35
C ALA A 43 -4.10 8.42 1.95
N HIS A 44 -3.40 7.56 1.20
CA HIS A 44 -3.24 7.68 -0.25
C HIS A 44 -4.11 6.65 -0.96
N PHE A 45 -4.77 7.10 -2.03
CA PHE A 45 -5.57 6.27 -2.92
C PHE A 45 -4.93 6.30 -4.30
N ILE A 46 -4.19 5.25 -4.65
CA ILE A 46 -3.41 5.18 -5.89
C ILE A 46 -4.18 4.30 -6.88
N PRO A 47 -4.65 4.83 -8.02
CA PRO A 47 -5.29 4.00 -9.03
C PRO A 47 -4.26 3.07 -9.67
N ILE A 48 -4.60 1.78 -9.78
CA ILE A 48 -3.74 0.75 -10.33
C ILE A 48 -4.48 -0.16 -11.31
N ARG A 49 -3.71 -0.93 -12.06
CA ARG A 49 -4.22 -2.06 -12.85
C ARG A 49 -3.89 -3.35 -12.10
N MET A 50 -4.78 -4.33 -12.16
CA MET A 50 -4.55 -5.60 -11.46
C MET A 50 -3.46 -6.44 -12.11
N ASP A 51 -3.14 -6.17 -13.37
CA ASP A 51 -2.07 -6.80 -14.14
C ASP A 51 -0.72 -6.08 -14.03
N TYR A 52 -0.58 -5.10 -13.13
CA TYR A 52 0.72 -4.49 -12.88
C TYR A 52 1.70 -5.51 -12.31
N PRO A 53 2.91 -5.60 -12.91
CA PRO A 53 3.97 -6.39 -12.32
C PRO A 53 4.39 -5.76 -10.99
N LEU A 54 4.96 -6.57 -10.11
CA LEU A 54 5.29 -6.15 -8.76
C LEU A 54 6.34 -5.04 -8.74
N GLU A 55 7.28 -5.06 -9.68
CA GLU A 55 8.28 -4.02 -9.87
C GLU A 55 7.62 -2.67 -10.15
N ARG A 56 6.52 -2.67 -10.92
CA ARG A 56 5.75 -1.44 -11.18
C ARG A 56 5.03 -0.94 -9.93
N LEU A 57 4.53 -1.85 -9.08
CA LEU A 57 3.95 -1.49 -7.79
C LEU A 57 5.01 -0.92 -6.85
N ALA A 58 6.21 -1.52 -6.80
CA ALA A 58 7.33 -1.02 -6.02
C ALA A 58 7.75 0.39 -6.43
N GLU A 59 7.89 0.65 -7.75
CA GLU A 59 8.17 1.98 -8.27
C GLU A 59 7.12 3.01 -7.83
N LEU A 60 5.83 2.66 -7.96
CA LEU A 60 4.74 3.53 -7.55
C LEU A 60 4.76 3.78 -6.04
N TYR A 61 5.07 2.77 -5.23
CA TYR A 61 5.19 2.91 -3.79
C TYR A 61 6.33 3.86 -3.41
N ILE A 62 7.50 3.74 -4.04
CA ILE A 62 8.62 4.64 -3.82
C ILE A 62 8.24 6.07 -4.26
N GLU A 63 7.68 6.22 -5.46
CA GLU A 63 7.33 7.51 -6.04
C GLU A 63 6.24 8.23 -5.24
N LYS A 64 5.22 7.53 -4.76
CA LYS A 64 4.04 8.15 -4.14
C LYS A 64 4.06 8.16 -2.62
N ILE A 65 4.78 7.24 -1.97
CA ILE A 65 4.80 7.12 -0.52
C ILE A 65 6.17 7.46 0.04
N VAL A 66 7.21 6.71 -0.36
CA VAL A 66 8.56 6.87 0.24
C VAL A 66 9.14 8.26 -0.03
N SER A 67 8.93 8.79 -1.24
CA SER A 67 9.39 10.14 -1.61
C SER A 67 8.78 11.26 -0.74
N LEU A 68 7.57 11.05 -0.21
CA LEU A 68 6.83 12.05 0.55
C LEU A 68 6.98 11.89 2.06
N HIS A 69 7.05 10.65 2.54
CA HIS A 69 6.93 10.32 3.96
C HIS A 69 8.14 9.56 4.52
N GLY A 70 9.05 9.09 3.67
CA GLY A 70 10.14 8.20 4.04
C GLY A 70 9.73 6.73 4.07
N ILE A 71 10.65 5.87 4.51
CA ILE A 71 10.44 4.43 4.60
C ILE A 71 9.77 4.14 5.96
N PRO A 72 8.58 3.49 6.01
CA PRO A 72 7.97 3.09 7.26
C PRO A 72 8.76 1.96 7.91
N SER A 73 8.76 1.91 9.25
CA SER A 73 9.36 0.80 10.00
C SER A 73 8.50 -0.47 9.98
N SER A 74 7.20 -0.34 9.71
CA SER A 74 6.29 -1.50 9.63
C SER A 74 5.16 -1.30 8.62
N ILE A 75 4.82 -2.40 7.95
CA ILE A 75 3.71 -2.49 7.00
C ILE A 75 2.77 -3.58 7.48
N VAL A 76 1.48 -3.28 7.53
CA VAL A 76 0.41 -4.23 7.82
C VAL A 76 -0.45 -4.39 6.57
N SER A 77 -0.36 -5.53 5.91
CA SER A 77 -1.23 -5.86 4.78
C SER A 77 -2.22 -6.96 5.16
N ASP A 78 -3.23 -7.15 4.32
CA ASP A 78 -4.00 -8.39 4.32
C ASP A 78 -3.19 -9.53 3.68
N ARG A 79 -3.82 -10.70 3.52
CA ARG A 79 -3.20 -11.89 2.93
C ARG A 79 -3.31 -11.90 1.39
N ASP A 80 -3.41 -10.75 0.74
CA ASP A 80 -3.37 -10.72 -0.72
C ASP A 80 -2.01 -11.27 -1.20
N PRO A 81 -1.99 -12.26 -2.12
CA PRO A 81 -0.75 -12.86 -2.62
C PRO A 81 0.26 -11.86 -3.18
N ARG A 82 -0.18 -10.68 -3.61
CA ARG A 82 0.70 -9.60 -4.08
C ARG A 82 1.60 -9.05 -2.97
N PHE A 83 1.14 -9.10 -1.71
CA PHE A 83 1.89 -8.70 -0.52
C PHE A 83 2.72 -9.83 0.10
N THR A 84 2.49 -11.10 -0.28
CA THR A 84 3.25 -12.26 0.23
C THR A 84 4.31 -12.76 -0.76
N SER A 85 4.66 -11.95 -1.75
CA SER A 85 5.71 -12.27 -2.72
C SER A 85 7.09 -11.99 -2.13
N LYS A 86 8.13 -12.70 -2.61
CA LYS A 86 9.52 -12.58 -2.14
C LYS A 86 10.08 -11.16 -2.12
N PHE A 87 9.52 -10.24 -2.90
CA PHE A 87 9.90 -8.83 -2.89
C PHE A 87 9.69 -8.15 -1.53
N TRP A 88 8.69 -8.58 -0.77
CA TRP A 88 8.38 -8.02 0.55
C TRP A 88 9.08 -8.79 1.70
N GLU A 89 9.81 -9.86 1.38
CA GLU A 89 10.60 -10.64 2.32
C GLU A 89 12.03 -10.09 2.38
N ASP A 90 12.20 -8.88 2.94
CA ASP A 90 13.50 -8.38 3.42
C ASP A 90 13.34 -7.79 4.83
#